data_AF-A0AAC9NLG8-F1
#
_entry.id   AF-A0AAC9NLG8-F1
#
_cell.length_a   1.000
_cell.length_b   1.000
_cell.length_c   1.000
_cell.angle_alpha   90.00
_cell.angle_beta   90.00
_cell.angle_gamma   90.00
#
_symmetry.space_group_name_H-M   'P 1'
#
loop_
_entity.id
_entity.type
_entity.pdbx_description
1 polymer ?
#
loop_
_entity_poly.entity_id
_entity_poly.type
_entity_poly.pdbx_seq_one_letter_code
_entity_poly.pdbx_strand_id
1 'polypeptide(L)'
;MLIKFKSLNLTNFKSHQDLTVNFGEETKITGDNAKGKSSILEAITWLLYGTDALGSKLDPSPVTYEAEETMVSLLLNVDGKDLLIGRELKKGKAKYYINEVPSKATDFNEVLEKMFDKNLFLSLFNPNYFFTLKWTDQREMILQYVPAPANKEVIKALPKAQGEALAELVKKHSLADLEKIHRSNKTKLDKQYIAAQSRTKTLKEQLEDNAPTVPLESLQAEEKQLLNQIKELEKVTDSAGDTNREFNSLQSQVLSLNDQIEMSKERWPRLRDEVIEDVCRTCKRPLDDEAVEAVEEDKEKRMNEYKQQHQALVNKRNDLKAKLATLEYVDVSKQFEQIQDLEQKRQPIQQEIQKHKQFEGMKEQVKEAAETEKETLESLNESIFIIDSIKAFYAKEAELQAEKVQALFSTLSINLFDELKNGEVKPTFEIEMDGKGYKKLSLSESIRAGLELRDVLSEQSEVVTPVFVDNAESITKFKEPNGQLIISRVVAGQELNIEGDK
;
A
#
# COMPACT_ATOMS: atom_id res chain seq x y z
N MET A 1 -37.33 11.80 30.20
CA MET A 1 -38.28 12.94 30.09
C MET A 1 -39.67 12.39 29.84
N LEU A 2 -40.65 12.75 30.68
CA LEU A 2 -42.05 12.34 30.55
C LEU A 2 -42.90 13.56 30.21
N ILE A 3 -43.66 13.46 29.12
CA ILE A 3 -44.61 14.49 28.69
C ILE A 3 -46.04 13.95 28.75
N LYS A 4 -46.93 14.77 29.30
CA LYS A 4 -48.37 14.55 29.28
C LYS A 4 -49.09 15.78 28.73
N PHE A 5 -50.07 15.58 27.87
CA PHE A 5 -51.03 16.62 27.51
C PHE A 5 -52.13 16.66 28.58
N LYS A 6 -52.48 17.88 29.01
CA LYS A 6 -53.57 18.11 29.97
C LYS A 6 -54.82 18.59 29.23
N SER A 7 -54.69 19.62 28.41
CA SER A 7 -55.81 20.17 27.66
C SER A 7 -55.38 20.82 26.34
N LEU A 8 -56.22 20.72 25.32
CA LEU A 8 -56.09 21.39 24.03
C LEU A 8 -57.32 22.26 23.79
N ASN A 9 -57.11 23.55 23.49
CA ASN A 9 -58.19 24.45 23.08
C ASN A 9 -57.99 24.85 21.62
N LEU A 10 -59.04 24.69 20.82
CA LEU A 10 -59.11 25.06 19.42
C LEU A 10 -60.10 26.20 19.25
N THR A 11 -59.69 27.23 18.53
CA THR A 11 -60.57 28.31 18.07
C THR A 11 -60.40 28.45 16.57
N ASN A 12 -61.49 28.30 15.84
CA ASN A 12 -61.55 28.39 14.38
C ASN A 12 -60.51 27.49 13.65
N PHE A 13 -60.38 26.23 14.05
CA PHE A 13 -59.42 25.29 13.47
C PHE A 13 -60.13 24.22 12.63
N LYS A 14 -59.91 24.22 11.31
CA LYS A 14 -60.55 23.29 10.35
C LYS A 14 -62.08 23.22 10.51
N SER A 15 -62.61 22.13 11.08
CA SER A 15 -64.04 21.94 11.30
C SER A 15 -64.54 22.49 12.64
N HIS A 16 -63.65 22.93 13.53
CA HIS A 16 -63.95 23.26 14.93
C HIS A 16 -63.96 24.77 15.16
N GLN A 17 -65.13 25.35 15.40
CA GLN A 17 -65.26 26.78 15.77
C GLN A 17 -64.70 27.03 17.17
N ASP A 18 -65.12 26.19 18.13
CA ASP A 18 -64.60 26.13 19.49
C ASP A 18 -64.60 24.67 19.93
N LEU A 19 -63.45 24.18 20.41
CA LEU A 19 -63.35 22.85 20.97
C LEU A 19 -62.31 22.83 22.10
N THR A 20 -62.71 22.31 23.25
CA THR A 20 -61.81 22.00 24.36
C THR A 20 -61.70 20.48 24.51
N VAL A 21 -60.49 19.96 24.54
CA VAL A 21 -60.18 18.54 24.74
C VAL A 21 -59.41 18.43 26.05
N ASN A 22 -59.92 17.68 27.02
CA ASN A 22 -59.19 17.33 28.24
C ASN A 22 -58.64 15.92 28.08
N PHE A 23 -57.32 15.77 28.20
CA PHE A 23 -56.65 14.48 28.03
C PHE A 23 -56.49 13.77 29.37
N GLY A 24 -56.88 12.49 29.40
CA GLY A 24 -56.61 11.56 30.50
C GLY A 24 -55.38 10.69 30.23
N GLU A 25 -55.16 9.65 31.03
CA GLU A 25 -54.17 8.60 30.70
C GLU A 25 -54.58 7.86 29.41
N GLU A 26 -55.88 7.58 29.26
CA GLU A 26 -56.50 7.15 28.01
C GLU A 26 -57.55 8.19 27.59
N THR A 27 -57.56 8.57 26.31
CA THR A 27 -58.53 9.51 25.74
C THR A 27 -59.11 8.94 24.45
N LYS A 28 -60.43 8.76 24.40
CA LYS A 28 -61.18 8.24 23.25
C LYS A 28 -61.89 9.38 22.53
N ILE A 29 -61.57 9.53 21.26
CA ILE A 29 -62.18 10.48 20.34
C ILE A 29 -63.01 9.66 19.35
N THR A 30 -64.33 9.72 19.45
CA THR A 30 -65.25 8.93 18.65
C THR A 30 -66.18 9.82 17.83
N GLY A 31 -66.68 9.31 16.71
CA GLY A 31 -67.54 10.08 15.81
C GLY A 31 -67.53 9.52 14.39
N ASP A 32 -68.48 9.92 13.57
CA ASP A 32 -68.57 9.49 12.17
C ASP A 32 -67.43 10.09 11.33
N ASN A 33 -67.26 9.60 10.10
CA ASN A 33 -66.32 10.16 9.13
C ASN A 33 -66.58 11.66 8.91
N ALA A 34 -65.51 12.41 8.69
CA ALA A 34 -65.52 13.86 8.49
C ALA A 34 -66.07 14.71 9.67
N LYS A 35 -66.25 14.14 10.88
CA LYS A 35 -66.63 14.89 12.10
C LYS A 35 -65.47 15.59 12.82
N GLY A 36 -64.29 15.70 12.19
CA GLY A 36 -63.16 16.47 12.73
C GLY A 36 -62.26 15.74 13.73
N LYS A 37 -62.34 14.40 13.83
CA LYS A 37 -61.49 13.58 14.72
C LYS A 37 -59.99 13.76 14.43
N SER A 38 -59.56 13.50 13.21
CA SER A 38 -58.15 13.63 12.79
C SER A 38 -57.65 15.08 12.84
N SER A 39 -58.56 16.06 12.81
CA SER A 39 -58.18 17.48 12.99
C SER A 39 -57.65 17.78 14.40
N ILE A 40 -57.98 16.98 15.42
CA ILE A 40 -57.44 17.13 16.78
C ILE A 40 -55.95 16.73 16.80
N LEU A 41 -55.60 15.62 16.15
CA LEU A 41 -54.21 15.19 15.94
C LEU A 41 -53.41 16.27 15.21
N GLU A 42 -53.95 16.76 14.09
CA GLU A 42 -53.29 17.78 13.27
C GLU A 42 -53.17 19.13 13.98
N ALA A 43 -54.09 19.48 14.89
CA ALA A 43 -54.00 20.71 15.66
C ALA A 43 -52.75 20.73 16.55
N ILE A 44 -52.42 19.60 17.18
CA ILE A 44 -51.22 19.47 18.00
C ILE A 44 -49.96 19.57 17.14
N THR A 45 -49.88 18.83 16.03
CA THR A 45 -48.69 18.89 15.15
C THR A 45 -48.52 20.25 14.48
N TRP A 46 -49.63 20.93 14.17
CA TRP A 46 -49.60 22.28 13.61
C TRP A 46 -49.17 23.33 14.63
N LEU A 47 -49.70 23.24 15.86
CA LEU A 47 -49.28 24.09 16.96
C LEU A 47 -47.77 24.02 17.12
N LEU A 48 -47.21 22.81 17.24
CA LEU A 48 -45.81 22.60 17.53
C LEU A 48 -44.91 22.90 16.30
N TYR A 49 -45.23 22.35 15.12
CA TYR A 49 -44.30 22.38 13.98
C TYR A 49 -44.87 23.00 12.71
N GLY A 50 -46.16 23.36 12.69
CA GLY A 50 -46.83 23.91 11.51
C GLY A 50 -47.06 22.87 10.42
N THR A 51 -47.05 21.59 10.79
CA THR A 51 -47.23 20.47 9.87
C THR A 51 -48.47 19.66 10.22
N ASP A 52 -48.89 18.83 9.28
CA ASP A 52 -49.84 17.76 9.53
C ASP A 52 -49.18 16.63 10.33
N ALA A 53 -49.96 15.57 10.59
CA ALA A 53 -49.51 14.41 11.33
C ALA A 53 -48.41 13.59 10.62
N LEU A 54 -48.18 13.81 9.33
CA LEU A 54 -47.19 13.12 8.50
C LEU A 54 -45.98 14.01 8.16
N GLY A 55 -45.94 15.25 8.67
CA GLY A 55 -44.82 16.20 8.53
C GLY A 55 -44.92 17.17 7.36
N SER A 56 -45.99 17.11 6.56
CA SER A 56 -46.20 18.06 5.46
C SER A 56 -46.76 19.38 5.98
N LYS A 57 -46.50 20.50 5.29
CA LYS A 57 -47.02 21.81 5.69
C LYS A 57 -48.55 21.77 5.76
N LEU A 58 -49.13 22.22 6.88
CA LEU A 58 -50.57 22.23 7.08
C LEU A 58 -51.16 23.64 7.01
N ASP A 59 -52.31 23.76 6.31
CA ASP A 59 -53.21 24.90 6.42
C ASP A 59 -54.25 24.65 7.54
N PRO A 60 -54.25 25.47 8.60
CA PRO A 60 -55.17 25.29 9.74
C PRO A 60 -56.54 25.94 9.52
N SER A 61 -56.72 26.68 8.42
CA SER A 61 -57.87 27.55 8.18
C SER A 61 -59.18 26.74 8.17
N PRO A 62 -60.30 27.33 8.64
CA PRO A 62 -61.59 26.69 8.56
C PRO A 62 -61.99 26.28 7.15
N VAL A 63 -62.64 25.13 7.01
CA VAL A 63 -63.07 24.59 5.71
C VAL A 63 -64.56 24.87 5.46
N THR A 64 -65.34 25.02 6.53
CA THR A 64 -66.81 25.05 6.49
C THR A 64 -67.41 26.42 6.83
N TYR A 65 -66.60 27.38 7.27
CA TYR A 65 -67.00 28.74 7.63
C TYR A 65 -65.84 29.72 7.42
N GLU A 66 -66.11 31.02 7.47
CA GLU A 66 -65.07 32.05 7.42
C GLU A 66 -64.68 32.47 8.84
N ALA A 67 -63.38 32.63 9.08
CA ALA A 67 -62.85 33.19 10.32
C ALA A 67 -61.64 34.08 10.03
N GLU A 68 -61.47 35.16 10.78
CA GLU A 68 -60.32 36.07 10.62
C GLU A 68 -59.03 35.55 11.27
N GLU A 69 -59.17 34.64 12.23
CA GLU A 69 -58.08 34.07 13.02
C GLU A 69 -58.36 32.63 13.42
N THR A 70 -57.31 31.82 13.44
CA THR A 70 -57.28 30.45 13.95
C THR A 70 -56.30 30.40 15.11
N MET A 71 -56.67 29.82 16.25
CA MET A 71 -55.80 29.67 17.42
C MET A 71 -55.87 28.25 17.97
N VAL A 72 -54.70 27.73 18.33
CA VAL A 72 -54.56 26.46 19.03
C VAL A 72 -53.69 26.70 20.27
N SER A 73 -54.13 26.20 21.42
CA SER A 73 -53.33 26.18 22.65
C SER A 73 -53.31 24.80 23.28
N LEU A 74 -52.14 24.37 23.75
CA LEU A 74 -51.92 23.08 24.40
C LEU A 74 -51.26 23.33 25.74
N LEU A 75 -51.93 22.89 26.80
CA LEU A 75 -51.33 22.76 28.13
C LEU A 75 -50.71 21.37 28.23
N LEU A 76 -49.40 21.32 28.40
CA LEU A 76 -48.65 20.08 28.60
C LEU A 76 -47.86 20.14 29.91
N ASN A 77 -47.57 18.96 30.46
CA ASN A 77 -46.70 18.76 31.62
C ASN A 77 -45.42 18.09 31.14
N VAL A 78 -44.26 18.68 31.45
CA VAL A 78 -42.93 18.14 31.16
C VAL A 78 -42.22 17.89 32.48
N ASP A 79 -41.97 16.63 32.81
CA ASP A 79 -41.30 16.21 34.06
C ASP A 79 -41.88 16.91 35.32
N GLY A 80 -43.22 17.01 35.38
CA GLY A 80 -43.93 17.62 36.51
C GLY A 80 -44.14 19.13 36.42
N LYS A 81 -43.60 19.82 35.41
CA LYS A 81 -43.80 21.27 35.20
C LYS A 81 -44.80 21.54 34.09
N ASP A 82 -45.76 22.41 34.36
CA ASP A 82 -46.75 22.83 33.37
C ASP A 82 -46.19 23.88 32.42
N LEU A 83 -46.51 23.71 31.14
CA LEU A 83 -46.14 24.59 30.05
C LEU A 83 -47.34 24.76 29.12
N LEU A 84 -47.80 26.00 28.97
CA LEU A 84 -48.86 26.34 28.03
C LEU A 84 -48.23 26.91 26.76
N ILE A 85 -48.48 26.26 25.62
CA ILE A 85 -47.97 26.68 24.31
C ILE A 85 -49.15 27.05 23.42
N GLY A 86 -49.04 28.16 22.70
CA GLY A 86 -50.08 28.61 21.78
C GLY A 86 -49.55 29.08 20.43
N ARG A 87 -50.33 28.87 19.38
CA ARG A 87 -50.08 29.37 18.02
C ARG A 87 -51.36 29.91 17.42
N GLU A 88 -51.28 31.13 16.91
CA GLU A 88 -52.38 31.83 16.24
C GLU A 88 -51.97 32.13 14.79
N LEU A 89 -52.88 31.96 13.85
CA LEU A 89 -52.76 32.41 12.48
C LEU A 89 -53.83 33.47 12.22
N LYS A 90 -53.41 34.73 12.05
CA LYS A 90 -54.30 35.86 11.78
C LYS A 90 -53.87 36.57 10.52
N LYS A 91 -54.76 36.64 9.52
CA LYS A 91 -54.48 37.25 8.20
C LYS A 91 -53.16 36.76 7.57
N GLY A 92 -52.91 35.45 7.66
CA GLY A 92 -51.69 34.81 7.13
C GLY A 92 -50.41 35.02 7.96
N LYS A 93 -50.46 35.72 9.09
CA LYS A 93 -49.32 35.93 9.99
C LYS A 93 -49.44 35.06 11.23
N ALA A 94 -48.40 34.27 11.51
CA ALA A 94 -48.32 33.44 12.70
C ALA A 94 -47.86 34.26 13.91
N LYS A 95 -48.51 34.05 15.06
CA LYS A 95 -48.08 34.51 16.38
C LYS A 95 -47.97 33.32 17.31
N TYR A 96 -47.07 33.43 18.28
CA TYR A 96 -46.71 32.35 19.19
C TYR A 96 -46.86 32.82 20.64
N TYR A 97 -47.20 31.89 21.54
CA TYR A 97 -47.46 32.17 22.94
C TYR A 97 -46.78 31.10 23.80
N ILE A 98 -46.11 31.54 24.87
CA ILE A 98 -45.50 30.68 25.89
C ILE A 98 -46.02 31.17 27.24
N ASN A 99 -46.74 30.32 27.98
CA ASN A 99 -47.39 30.66 29.25
C ASN A 99 -48.19 31.97 29.15
N GLU A 100 -49.07 32.05 28.14
CA GLU A 100 -49.92 33.20 27.82
C GLU A 100 -49.17 34.45 27.29
N VAL A 101 -47.84 34.45 27.31
CA VAL A 101 -47.02 35.60 26.87
C VAL A 101 -46.74 35.52 25.36
N PRO A 102 -47.11 36.55 24.56
CA PRO A 102 -46.72 36.63 23.16
C PRO A 102 -45.21 36.56 22.99
N SER A 103 -44.73 35.63 22.16
CA SER A 103 -43.32 35.27 22.02
C SER A 103 -42.90 35.28 20.55
N LYS A 104 -41.60 35.46 20.28
CA LYS A 104 -41.08 35.35 18.92
C LYS A 104 -41.06 33.90 18.48
N ALA A 105 -41.10 33.67 17.16
CA ALA A 105 -40.98 32.33 16.59
C ALA A 105 -39.67 31.63 17.00
N THR A 106 -38.58 32.38 17.14
CA THR A 106 -37.28 31.86 17.60
C THR A 106 -37.39 31.30 19.02
N ASP A 107 -37.94 32.07 19.94
CA ASP A 107 -38.03 31.71 21.37
C ASP A 107 -38.97 30.50 21.54
N PHE A 108 -40.04 30.45 20.75
CA PHE A 108 -40.96 29.31 20.69
C PHE A 108 -40.26 28.03 20.20
N ASN A 109 -39.53 28.12 19.08
CA ASN A 109 -38.81 26.96 18.53
C ASN A 109 -37.72 26.49 19.49
N GLU A 110 -36.98 27.39 20.15
CA GLU A 110 -35.98 27.02 21.15
C GLU A 110 -36.57 26.27 22.34
N VAL A 111 -37.79 26.63 22.77
CA VAL A 111 -38.51 25.89 23.81
C VAL A 111 -38.86 24.49 23.31
N LEU A 112 -39.33 24.35 22.07
CA LEU A 112 -39.63 23.04 21.49
C LEU A 112 -38.39 22.17 21.32
N GLU A 113 -37.30 22.70 20.77
CA GLU A 113 -36.05 21.97 20.53
C GLU A 113 -35.38 21.49 21.83
N LYS A 114 -35.55 22.22 22.94
CA LYS A 114 -35.11 21.78 24.27
C LYS A 114 -35.92 20.60 24.81
N MET A 115 -37.16 20.43 24.36
CA MET A 115 -38.02 19.31 24.74
C MET A 115 -37.90 18.15 23.77
N PHE A 116 -37.84 18.43 22.46
CA PHE A 116 -38.04 17.47 21.39
C PHE A 116 -37.20 17.79 20.15
N ASP A 117 -36.48 16.78 19.66
CA ASP A 117 -36.25 16.71 18.21
C ASP A 117 -37.59 16.52 17.49
N LYS A 118 -37.82 17.28 16.41
CA LYS A 118 -39.10 17.27 15.68
C LYS A 118 -39.46 15.87 15.17
N ASN A 119 -38.51 15.20 14.54
CA ASN A 119 -38.77 13.91 13.90
C ASN A 119 -38.93 12.81 14.94
N LEU A 120 -38.19 12.88 16.05
CA LEU A 120 -38.40 12.02 17.21
C LEU A 120 -39.82 12.22 17.76
N PHE A 121 -40.23 13.45 18.11
CA PHE A 121 -41.56 13.69 18.66
C PHE A 121 -42.67 13.20 17.72
N LEU A 122 -42.60 13.53 16.42
CA LEU A 122 -43.63 13.12 15.48
C LEU A 122 -43.68 11.59 15.33
N SER A 123 -42.54 10.90 15.40
CA SER A 123 -42.46 9.42 15.41
C SER A 123 -43.04 8.81 16.69
N LEU A 124 -42.88 9.48 17.83
CA LEU A 124 -43.46 9.05 19.10
C LEU A 124 -44.95 9.38 19.20
N PHE A 125 -45.39 10.48 18.58
CA PHE A 125 -46.76 10.96 18.67
C PHE A 125 -47.69 10.30 17.65
N ASN A 126 -47.24 10.03 16.43
CA ASN A 126 -48.02 9.33 15.40
C ASN A 126 -47.28 8.05 14.94
N PRO A 127 -47.84 6.85 15.18
CA PRO A 127 -47.23 5.57 14.79
C PRO A 127 -46.82 5.49 13.31
N ASN A 128 -47.49 6.23 12.42
CA ASN A 128 -47.21 6.19 10.99
C ASN A 128 -46.09 7.13 10.53
N TYR A 129 -45.70 8.12 11.35
CA TYR A 129 -44.83 9.21 10.91
C TYR A 129 -43.42 8.74 10.55
N PHE A 130 -42.81 7.89 11.37
CA PHE A 130 -41.44 7.41 11.13
C PHE A 130 -41.26 6.84 9.71
N PHE A 131 -42.25 6.10 9.23
CA PHE A 131 -42.19 5.43 7.94
C PHE A 131 -42.37 6.37 6.74
N THR A 132 -42.72 7.65 6.96
CA THR A 132 -42.74 8.68 5.92
C THR A 132 -41.37 9.32 5.69
N LEU A 133 -40.46 9.19 6.67
CA LEU A 133 -39.10 9.70 6.58
C LEU A 133 -38.32 8.99 5.47
N LYS A 134 -37.29 9.66 4.95
CA LYS A 134 -36.34 9.03 4.04
C LYS A 134 -35.60 7.92 4.79
N TRP A 135 -35.31 6.80 4.12
CA TRP A 135 -34.66 5.65 4.74
C TRP A 135 -33.33 5.98 5.45
N THR A 136 -32.60 7.02 4.98
CA THR A 136 -31.38 7.50 5.63
C THR A 136 -31.66 8.07 7.02
N ASP A 137 -32.75 8.82 7.15
CA ASP A 137 -33.14 9.51 8.38
C ASP A 137 -33.79 8.51 9.35
N GLN A 138 -34.53 7.53 8.82
CA GLN A 138 -35.00 6.37 9.58
C GLN A 138 -33.82 5.59 10.19
N ARG A 139 -32.82 5.29 9.37
CA ARG A 139 -31.61 4.57 9.80
C ARG A 139 -30.86 5.35 10.88
N GLU A 140 -30.62 6.64 10.66
CA GLU A 140 -29.93 7.50 11.63
C GLU A 140 -30.67 7.54 12.97
N MET A 141 -32.00 7.69 12.94
CA MET A 141 -32.80 7.81 14.15
C MET A 141 -32.80 6.54 15.01
N ILE A 142 -32.77 5.35 14.39
CA ILE A 142 -32.66 4.09 15.15
C ILE A 142 -31.22 3.88 15.64
N LEU A 143 -30.22 4.12 14.78
CA LEU A 143 -28.83 3.82 15.11
C LEU A 143 -28.19 4.79 16.11
N GLN A 144 -28.65 6.04 16.21
CA GLN A 144 -28.04 7.03 17.10
C GLN A 144 -28.03 6.62 18.58
N TYR A 145 -28.94 5.74 18.98
CA TYR A 145 -29.05 5.23 20.36
C TYR A 145 -28.40 3.86 20.56
N VAL A 146 -28.03 3.17 19.47
CA VAL A 146 -27.39 1.85 19.55
C VAL A 146 -25.86 2.02 19.49
N PRO A 147 -25.15 1.78 20.61
CA PRO A 147 -23.71 1.94 20.64
C PRO A 147 -23.04 0.95 19.68
N ALA A 148 -22.03 1.44 18.95
CA ALA A 148 -21.21 0.58 18.10
C ALA A 148 -20.62 -0.58 18.91
N PRO A 149 -20.56 -1.80 18.35
CA PRO A 149 -19.87 -2.92 18.98
C PRO A 149 -18.43 -2.56 19.33
N ALA A 150 -17.95 -3.03 20.48
CA ALA A 150 -16.56 -2.76 20.86
C ALA A 150 -15.61 -3.49 19.91
N ASN A 151 -14.49 -2.87 19.51
CA ASN A 151 -13.53 -3.52 18.60
C ASN A 151 -13.12 -4.93 19.05
N LYS A 152 -12.99 -5.15 20.36
CA LYS A 152 -12.66 -6.47 20.94
C LYS A 152 -13.76 -7.51 20.69
N GLU A 153 -15.03 -7.10 20.72
CA GLU A 153 -16.19 -7.92 20.40
C GLU A 153 -16.16 -8.33 18.93
N VAL A 154 -15.98 -7.35 18.03
CA VAL A 154 -15.90 -7.57 16.58
C VAL A 154 -14.73 -8.50 16.23
N ILE A 155 -13.53 -8.21 16.75
CA ILE A 155 -12.32 -9.02 16.52
C ILE A 155 -12.52 -10.48 16.94
N LYS A 156 -13.21 -10.72 18.06
CA LYS A 156 -13.49 -12.08 18.55
C LYS A 156 -14.46 -12.84 17.63
N ALA A 157 -15.32 -12.12 16.94
CA ALA A 157 -16.31 -12.68 16.02
C ALA A 157 -15.76 -12.88 14.59
N LEU A 158 -14.53 -12.45 14.31
CA LEU A 158 -13.84 -12.70 13.04
C LEU A 158 -13.26 -14.12 12.96
N PRO A 159 -13.01 -14.63 11.74
CA PRO A 159 -12.15 -15.79 11.54
C PRO A 159 -10.82 -15.66 12.29
N LYS A 160 -10.40 -16.74 12.94
CA LYS A 160 -9.27 -16.74 13.90
C LYS A 160 -8.02 -16.02 13.36
N ALA A 161 -7.60 -16.32 12.13
CA ALA A 161 -6.41 -15.70 11.54
C ALA A 161 -6.53 -14.17 11.37
N GLN A 162 -7.70 -13.69 10.94
CA GLN A 162 -7.95 -12.24 10.77
C GLN A 162 -8.04 -11.54 12.13
N GLY A 163 -8.74 -12.17 13.08
CA GLY A 163 -8.88 -11.65 14.44
C GLY A 163 -7.52 -11.53 15.15
N GLU A 164 -6.69 -12.57 15.09
CA GLU A 164 -5.34 -12.56 15.69
C GLU A 164 -4.43 -11.49 15.07
N ALA A 165 -4.44 -11.36 13.74
CA ALA A 165 -3.65 -10.35 13.05
C ALA A 165 -4.07 -8.92 13.45
N LEU A 166 -5.38 -8.63 13.44
CA LEU A 166 -5.87 -7.31 13.80
C LEU A 166 -5.68 -7.00 15.29
N ALA A 167 -5.88 -7.97 16.18
CA ALA A 167 -5.78 -7.78 17.63
C ALA A 167 -4.43 -7.21 18.07
N GLU A 168 -3.34 -7.57 17.40
CA GLU A 168 -2.01 -7.03 17.67
C GLU A 168 -1.80 -5.66 17.03
N LEU A 169 -2.21 -5.49 15.77
CA LEU A 169 -1.98 -4.27 15.01
C LEU A 169 -2.74 -3.07 15.59
N VAL A 170 -3.97 -3.27 16.06
CA VAL A 170 -4.80 -2.19 16.62
C VAL A 170 -4.29 -1.64 17.96
N LYS A 171 -3.31 -2.30 18.60
CA LYS A 171 -2.64 -1.77 19.79
C LYS A 171 -1.75 -0.56 19.46
N LYS A 172 -1.28 -0.46 18.22
CA LYS A 172 -0.32 0.57 17.78
C LYS A 172 -0.98 1.64 16.91
N HIS A 173 -1.96 1.27 16.09
CA HIS A 173 -2.58 2.14 15.11
C HIS A 173 -4.10 1.95 15.09
N SER A 174 -4.84 2.99 14.68
CA SER A 174 -6.27 2.85 14.41
C SER A 174 -6.51 1.98 13.17
N LEU A 175 -7.70 1.38 13.03
CA LEU A 175 -8.06 0.60 11.84
C LEU A 175 -7.98 1.44 10.55
N ALA A 176 -8.37 2.71 10.62
CA ALA A 176 -8.28 3.64 9.51
C ALA A 176 -6.82 3.93 9.10
N ASP A 177 -5.92 4.09 10.08
CA ASP A 177 -4.50 4.29 9.81
C ASP A 177 -3.86 3.02 9.23
N LEU A 178 -4.18 1.85 9.78
CA LEU A 178 -3.72 0.55 9.26
C LEU A 178 -4.16 0.37 7.81
N GLU A 179 -5.42 0.68 7.50
CA GLU A 179 -5.92 0.60 6.13
C GLU A 179 -5.12 1.51 5.19
N LYS A 180 -4.85 2.75 5.59
CA LYS A 180 -4.06 3.71 4.80
C LYS A 180 -2.62 3.23 4.60
N ILE A 181 -1.97 2.75 5.66
CA ILE A 181 -0.61 2.19 5.62
C ILE A 181 -0.54 1.02 4.65
N HIS A 182 -1.40 0.02 4.82
CA HIS A 182 -1.34 -1.19 4.01
C HIS A 182 -1.81 -0.98 2.57
N ARG A 183 -2.72 -0.04 2.30
CA ARG A 183 -3.03 0.37 0.92
C ARG A 183 -1.82 0.99 0.22
N SER A 184 -1.09 1.88 0.92
CA SER A 184 0.14 2.46 0.39
C SER A 184 1.22 1.39 0.16
N ASN A 185 1.42 0.52 1.15
CA ASN A 185 2.37 -0.59 1.06
C ASN A 185 2.02 -1.53 -0.09
N LYS A 186 0.74 -1.92 -0.26
CA LYS A 186 0.29 -2.77 -1.36
C LYS A 186 0.68 -2.17 -2.71
N THR A 187 0.38 -0.89 -2.97
CA THR A 187 0.74 -0.25 -4.24
C THR A 187 2.26 -0.19 -4.46
N LYS A 188 3.05 0.05 -3.41
CA LYS A 188 4.51 0.07 -3.49
C LYS A 188 5.08 -1.33 -3.75
N LEU A 189 4.68 -2.31 -2.95
CA LEU A 189 5.15 -3.69 -3.00
C LEU A 189 4.73 -4.39 -4.28
N ASP A 190 3.55 -4.10 -4.82
CA ASP A 190 3.09 -4.63 -6.11
C ASP A 190 4.05 -4.22 -7.25
N LYS A 191 4.43 -2.94 -7.30
CA LYS A 191 5.43 -2.45 -8.26
C LYS A 191 6.80 -3.09 -8.04
N GLN A 192 7.22 -3.24 -6.79
CA GLN A 192 8.50 -3.88 -6.44
C GLN A 192 8.50 -5.36 -6.83
N TYR A 193 7.40 -6.07 -6.62
CA TYR A 193 7.24 -7.47 -6.98
C TYR A 193 7.29 -7.66 -8.49
N ILE A 194 6.58 -6.84 -9.27
CA ILE A 194 6.64 -6.88 -10.74
C ILE A 194 8.07 -6.65 -11.24
N ALA A 195 8.79 -5.70 -10.65
CA ALA A 195 10.18 -5.43 -11.00
C ALA A 195 11.11 -6.58 -10.61
N ALA A 196 10.94 -7.17 -9.42
CA ALA A 196 11.71 -8.31 -8.94
C ALA A 196 11.47 -9.55 -9.82
N GLN A 197 10.22 -9.87 -10.12
CA GLN A 197 9.84 -10.98 -11.00
C GLN A 197 10.45 -10.82 -12.40
N SER A 198 10.39 -9.61 -12.97
CA SER A 198 10.99 -9.32 -14.27
C SER A 198 12.51 -9.53 -14.23
N ARG A 199 13.19 -9.06 -13.17
CA ARG A 199 14.63 -9.25 -12.98
C ARG A 199 15.00 -10.72 -12.82
N THR A 200 14.29 -11.47 -11.97
CA THR A 200 14.53 -12.91 -11.79
C THR A 200 14.37 -13.66 -13.10
N LYS A 201 13.32 -13.35 -13.87
CA LYS A 201 13.09 -13.95 -15.19
C LYS A 201 14.25 -13.68 -16.14
N THR A 202 14.67 -12.43 -16.30
CA THR A 202 15.80 -12.08 -17.18
C THR A 202 17.10 -12.76 -16.76
N LEU A 203 17.40 -12.82 -15.45
CA LEU A 203 18.61 -13.49 -14.96
C LEU A 203 18.55 -15.01 -15.18
N LYS A 204 17.37 -15.64 -15.05
CA LYS A 204 17.19 -17.06 -15.37
C LYS A 204 17.41 -17.36 -16.85
N GLU A 205 16.83 -16.54 -17.75
CA GLU A 205 17.05 -16.64 -19.20
C GLU A 205 18.54 -16.50 -19.54
N GLN A 206 19.23 -15.50 -18.97
CA GLN A 206 20.66 -15.33 -19.14
C GLN A 206 21.49 -16.51 -18.60
N LEU A 207 21.10 -17.09 -17.46
CA LEU A 207 21.75 -18.25 -16.90
C LEU A 207 21.61 -19.45 -17.84
N GLU A 208 20.40 -19.71 -18.35
CA GLU A 208 20.15 -20.81 -19.29
C GLU A 208 20.93 -20.63 -20.60
N ASP A 209 20.94 -19.42 -21.18
CA ASP A 209 21.65 -19.12 -22.43
C ASP A 209 23.18 -19.26 -22.32
N ASN A 210 23.74 -19.07 -21.12
CA ASN A 210 25.19 -19.12 -20.87
C ASN A 210 25.64 -20.42 -20.20
N ALA A 211 24.81 -21.47 -20.19
CA ALA A 211 25.16 -22.75 -19.60
C ALA A 211 26.37 -23.39 -20.31
N PRO A 212 27.47 -23.68 -19.59
CA PRO A 212 28.61 -24.38 -20.17
C PRO A 212 28.22 -25.77 -20.65
N THR A 213 28.64 -26.15 -21.86
CA THR A 213 28.29 -27.45 -22.48
C THR A 213 29.31 -28.54 -22.18
N VAL A 214 30.53 -28.16 -21.80
CA VAL A 214 31.62 -29.08 -21.48
C VAL A 214 31.80 -29.12 -19.95
N PRO A 215 32.01 -30.29 -19.32
CA PRO A 215 32.28 -30.36 -17.89
C PRO A 215 33.60 -29.67 -17.50
N LEU A 216 33.55 -28.86 -16.44
CA LEU A 216 34.71 -28.12 -15.92
C LEU A 216 35.90 -29.03 -15.62
N GLU A 217 35.63 -30.20 -15.05
CA GLU A 217 36.65 -31.20 -14.69
C GLU A 217 37.42 -31.70 -15.92
N SER A 218 36.74 -31.84 -17.06
CA SER A 218 37.36 -32.23 -18.33
C SER A 218 38.30 -31.14 -18.84
N LEU A 219 37.84 -29.89 -18.83
CA LEU A 219 38.63 -28.73 -19.26
C LEU A 219 39.88 -28.54 -18.38
N GLN A 220 39.73 -28.69 -17.06
CA GLN A 220 40.84 -28.59 -16.11
C GLN A 220 41.87 -29.70 -16.30
N ALA A 221 41.42 -30.93 -16.60
CA ALA A 221 42.32 -32.04 -16.89
C ALA A 221 43.12 -31.78 -18.17
N GLU A 222 42.47 -31.30 -19.23
CA GLU A 222 43.11 -30.97 -20.51
C GLU A 222 44.09 -29.80 -20.38
N GLU A 223 43.70 -28.72 -19.69
CA GLU A 223 44.58 -27.57 -19.42
C GLU A 223 45.85 -28.01 -18.67
N LYS A 224 45.68 -28.86 -17.64
CA LYS A 224 46.79 -29.39 -16.86
C LYS A 224 47.74 -30.23 -17.70
N GLN A 225 47.21 -31.03 -18.64
CA GLN A 225 48.03 -31.83 -19.55
C GLN A 225 48.86 -30.93 -20.48
N LEU A 226 48.24 -29.94 -21.11
CA LEU A 226 48.94 -28.99 -21.99
C LEU A 226 50.00 -28.18 -21.22
N LEU A 227 49.67 -27.73 -20.01
CA LEU A 227 50.61 -27.04 -19.11
C LEU A 227 51.83 -27.88 -18.78
N ASN A 228 51.66 -29.17 -18.53
CA ASN A 228 52.78 -30.06 -18.26
C ASN A 228 53.65 -30.25 -19.51
N GLN A 229 53.05 -30.36 -20.71
CA GLN A 229 53.80 -30.45 -21.97
C GLN A 229 54.62 -29.18 -22.24
N ILE A 230 54.03 -27.99 -22.04
CA ILE A 230 54.72 -26.71 -22.16
C ILE A 230 55.92 -26.66 -21.19
N LYS A 231 55.71 -26.99 -19.92
CA LYS A 231 56.78 -26.97 -18.90
C LYS A 231 57.96 -27.89 -19.23
N GLU A 232 57.71 -29.05 -19.84
CA GLU A 232 58.81 -29.94 -20.25
C GLU A 232 59.60 -29.37 -21.43
N LEU A 233 58.93 -28.70 -22.37
CA LEU A 233 59.61 -28.01 -23.48
C LEU A 233 60.39 -26.78 -22.99
N GLU A 234 59.83 -25.99 -22.07
CA GLU A 234 60.47 -24.82 -21.48
C GLU A 234 61.79 -25.18 -20.79
N LYS A 235 61.85 -26.30 -20.07
CA LYS A 235 63.11 -26.80 -19.46
C LYS A 235 64.22 -26.98 -20.51
N VAL A 236 63.86 -27.48 -21.70
CA VAL A 236 64.81 -27.70 -22.79
C VAL A 236 65.25 -26.37 -23.38
N THR A 237 64.31 -25.44 -23.62
CA THR A 237 64.64 -24.10 -24.17
C THR A 237 65.44 -23.26 -23.19
N ASP A 238 65.17 -23.33 -21.89
CA ASP A 238 65.88 -22.58 -20.85
C ASP A 238 67.33 -23.06 -20.75
N SER A 239 67.52 -24.39 -20.65
CA SER A 239 68.86 -24.99 -20.60
C SER A 239 69.68 -24.71 -21.88
N ALA A 240 69.04 -24.73 -23.05
CA ALA A 240 69.68 -24.36 -24.30
C ALA A 240 69.97 -22.86 -24.38
N GLY A 241 69.10 -22.02 -23.81
CA GLY A 241 69.23 -20.56 -23.80
C GLY A 241 70.47 -20.08 -23.04
N ASP A 242 70.80 -20.69 -21.90
CA ASP A 242 72.04 -20.43 -21.17
C ASP A 242 73.27 -20.81 -22.02
N THR A 243 73.28 -22.02 -22.57
CA THR A 243 74.38 -22.57 -23.39
C THR A 243 74.61 -21.74 -24.66
N ASN A 244 73.53 -21.41 -25.38
CA ASN A 244 73.58 -20.65 -26.63
C ASN A 244 74.01 -19.20 -26.41
N ARG A 245 73.63 -18.58 -25.27
CA ARG A 245 74.10 -17.23 -24.91
C ARG A 245 75.62 -17.20 -24.75
N GLU A 246 76.18 -18.20 -24.06
CA GLU A 246 77.62 -18.33 -23.89
C GLU A 246 78.33 -18.61 -25.23
N PHE A 247 77.80 -19.54 -26.02
CA PHE A 247 78.30 -19.87 -27.35
C PHE A 247 78.35 -18.63 -28.26
N ASN A 248 77.23 -17.90 -28.39
CA ASN A 248 77.14 -16.72 -29.25
C ASN A 248 78.08 -15.60 -28.78
N SER A 249 78.26 -15.43 -27.46
CA SER A 249 79.20 -14.46 -26.90
C SER A 249 80.65 -14.80 -27.25
N LEU A 250 81.06 -16.06 -27.05
CA LEU A 250 82.41 -16.52 -27.39
C LEU A 250 82.66 -16.48 -28.90
N GLN A 251 81.69 -16.89 -29.71
CA GLN A 251 81.76 -16.81 -31.17
C GLN A 251 81.96 -15.36 -31.64
N SER A 252 81.19 -14.41 -31.10
CA SER A 252 81.32 -12.98 -31.42
C SER A 252 82.71 -12.43 -31.04
N GLN A 253 83.24 -12.84 -29.88
CA GLN A 253 84.59 -12.44 -29.46
C GLN A 253 85.69 -13.03 -30.34
N VAL A 254 85.55 -14.30 -30.76
CA VAL A 254 86.49 -14.94 -31.69
C VAL A 254 86.48 -14.25 -33.05
N LEU A 255 85.30 -13.89 -33.58
CA LEU A 255 85.18 -13.11 -34.81
C LEU A 255 85.89 -11.75 -34.69
N SER A 256 85.62 -11.00 -33.61
CA SER A 256 86.29 -9.71 -33.38
C SER A 256 87.82 -9.84 -33.27
N LEU A 257 88.32 -10.91 -32.63
CA LEU A 257 89.76 -11.16 -32.54
C LEU A 257 90.35 -11.58 -33.89
N ASN A 258 89.62 -12.31 -34.73
CA ASN A 258 90.07 -12.61 -36.10
C ASN A 258 90.24 -11.32 -36.90
N ASP A 259 89.28 -10.40 -36.82
CA ASP A 259 89.36 -9.10 -37.50
C ASP A 259 90.57 -8.29 -37.00
N GLN A 260 90.80 -8.25 -35.68
CA GLN A 260 91.97 -7.58 -35.10
C GLN A 260 93.30 -8.20 -35.53
N ILE A 261 93.36 -9.53 -35.65
CA ILE A 261 94.54 -10.25 -36.12
C ILE A 261 94.82 -9.93 -37.59
N GLU A 262 93.79 -9.93 -38.46
CA GLU A 262 93.95 -9.57 -39.87
C GLU A 262 94.40 -8.11 -40.03
N MET A 263 93.76 -7.16 -39.33
CA MET A 263 94.21 -5.76 -39.31
C MET A 263 95.65 -5.62 -38.80
N SER A 264 96.05 -6.43 -37.82
CA SER A 264 97.42 -6.44 -37.30
C SER A 264 98.41 -6.99 -38.33
N LYS A 265 98.05 -8.02 -39.12
CA LYS A 265 98.89 -8.52 -40.22
C LYS A 265 99.05 -7.47 -41.32
N GLU A 266 97.98 -6.79 -41.71
CA GLU A 266 98.03 -5.75 -42.76
C GLU A 266 98.91 -4.56 -42.39
N ARG A 267 98.97 -4.21 -41.11
CA ARG A 267 99.80 -3.11 -40.59
C ARG A 267 101.27 -3.49 -40.40
N TRP A 268 101.60 -4.79 -40.28
CA TRP A 268 102.97 -5.26 -40.02
C TRP A 268 104.01 -4.82 -41.07
N PRO A 269 103.75 -4.91 -42.40
CA PRO A 269 104.69 -4.45 -43.42
C PRO A 269 105.10 -2.98 -43.26
N ARG A 270 104.17 -2.11 -42.83
CA ARG A 270 104.45 -0.67 -42.64
C ARG A 270 105.50 -0.41 -41.57
N LEU A 271 105.57 -1.25 -40.54
CA LEU A 271 106.55 -1.14 -39.45
C LEU A 271 107.86 -1.87 -39.79
N ARG A 272 107.76 -3.07 -40.39
CA ARG A 272 108.92 -3.87 -40.79
C ARG A 272 109.77 -3.15 -41.85
N ASP A 273 109.10 -2.64 -42.89
CA ASP A 273 109.74 -2.02 -44.06
C ASP A 273 109.98 -0.51 -43.88
N GLU A 274 109.79 0.02 -42.66
CA GLU A 274 110.06 1.43 -42.35
C GLU A 274 111.54 1.76 -42.59
N VAL A 275 111.83 2.69 -43.50
CA VAL A 275 113.20 3.15 -43.79
C VAL A 275 113.63 4.16 -42.73
N ILE A 276 114.85 4.02 -42.20
CA ILE A 276 115.46 4.99 -41.30
C ILE A 276 116.05 6.12 -42.16
N GLU A 277 115.51 7.33 -42.03
CA GLU A 277 115.98 8.50 -42.77
C GLU A 277 117.22 9.10 -42.09
N ASP A 278 118.11 9.73 -42.87
CA ASP A 278 119.35 10.38 -42.38
C ASP A 278 119.09 11.61 -41.47
N VAL A 279 117.82 11.94 -41.22
CA VAL A 279 117.38 13.07 -40.39
C VAL A 279 116.37 12.61 -39.34
N CYS A 280 116.48 13.14 -38.12
CA CYS A 280 115.55 12.85 -37.04
C CYS A 280 114.10 13.20 -37.43
N ARG A 281 113.18 12.23 -37.30
CA ARG A 281 111.77 12.36 -37.68
C ARG A 281 111.05 13.52 -36.98
N THR A 282 111.47 13.86 -35.76
CA THR A 282 110.85 14.89 -34.90
C THR A 282 111.47 16.27 -35.08
N CYS A 283 112.81 16.38 -35.04
CA CYS A 283 113.50 17.68 -35.01
C CYS A 283 114.27 18.01 -36.30
N LYS A 284 114.27 17.12 -37.30
CA LYS A 284 114.81 17.31 -38.66
C LYS A 284 116.31 17.64 -38.74
N ARG A 285 117.07 17.36 -37.68
CA ARG A 285 118.54 17.43 -37.67
C ARG A 285 119.15 16.14 -38.23
N PRO A 286 120.32 16.19 -38.88
CA PRO A 286 121.05 14.99 -39.30
C PRO A 286 121.28 14.06 -38.10
N LEU A 287 121.06 12.77 -38.29
CA LEU A 287 121.40 11.78 -37.26
C LEU A 287 122.93 11.61 -37.26
N ASP A 288 123.54 11.73 -36.09
CA ASP A 288 124.91 11.27 -35.87
C ASP A 288 124.92 9.74 -35.63
N ASP A 289 126.11 9.13 -35.66
CA ASP A 289 126.25 7.67 -35.61
C ASP A 289 125.58 7.06 -34.36
N GLU A 290 125.62 7.75 -33.21
CA GLU A 290 125.00 7.33 -31.94
C GLU A 290 123.46 7.46 -31.97
N ALA A 291 122.93 8.48 -32.68
CA ALA A 291 121.49 8.65 -32.88
C ALA A 291 120.90 7.68 -33.92
N VAL A 292 121.67 7.21 -34.91
CA VAL A 292 121.24 6.15 -35.84
C VAL A 292 121.06 4.83 -35.08
N GLU A 293 122.02 4.46 -34.24
CA GLU A 293 121.97 3.24 -33.40
C GLU A 293 120.73 3.27 -32.47
N ALA A 294 120.45 4.40 -31.83
CA ALA A 294 119.26 4.56 -30.99
C ALA A 294 117.92 4.45 -31.76
N VAL A 295 117.87 4.87 -33.03
CA VAL A 295 116.66 4.76 -33.88
C VAL A 295 116.47 3.34 -34.40
N GLU A 296 117.56 2.62 -34.69
CA GLU A 296 117.55 1.19 -35.00
C GLU A 296 117.04 0.37 -33.81
N GLU A 297 117.55 0.65 -32.60
CA GLU A 297 117.08 0.02 -31.35
C GLU A 297 115.59 0.33 -31.06
N ASP A 298 115.13 1.57 -31.26
CA ASP A 298 113.71 1.93 -31.11
C ASP A 298 112.82 1.19 -32.11
N LYS A 299 113.24 1.10 -33.39
CA LYS A 299 112.50 0.34 -34.41
C LYS A 299 112.45 -1.15 -34.04
N GLU A 300 113.55 -1.72 -33.57
CA GLU A 300 113.59 -3.11 -33.13
C GLU A 300 112.70 -3.35 -31.91
N LYS A 301 112.70 -2.42 -30.94
CA LYS A 301 111.79 -2.44 -29.79
C LYS A 301 110.33 -2.39 -30.22
N ARG A 302 109.95 -1.45 -31.10
CA ARG A 302 108.58 -1.35 -31.66
C ARG A 302 108.18 -2.61 -32.41
N MET A 303 109.09 -3.21 -33.19
CA MET A 303 108.84 -4.48 -33.88
C MET A 303 108.61 -5.64 -32.89
N ASN A 304 109.38 -5.72 -31.81
CA ASN A 304 109.24 -6.74 -30.79
C ASN A 304 107.95 -6.57 -29.98
N GLU A 305 107.61 -5.33 -29.58
CA GLU A 305 106.33 -5.00 -28.94
C GLU A 305 105.15 -5.35 -29.84
N TYR A 306 105.24 -5.03 -31.15
CA TYR A 306 104.19 -5.35 -32.10
C TYR A 306 104.00 -6.86 -32.28
N LYS A 307 105.10 -7.63 -32.39
CA LYS A 307 105.05 -9.10 -32.42
C LYS A 307 104.44 -9.68 -31.15
N GLN A 308 104.79 -9.13 -29.98
CA GLN A 308 104.21 -9.56 -28.70
C GLN A 308 102.71 -9.26 -28.63
N GLN A 309 102.27 -8.07 -29.06
CA GLN A 309 100.85 -7.71 -29.11
C GLN A 309 100.08 -8.58 -30.10
N HIS A 310 100.64 -8.84 -31.29
CA HIS A 310 100.05 -9.75 -32.27
C HIS A 310 99.94 -11.18 -31.71
N GLN A 311 101.00 -11.69 -31.08
CA GLN A 311 101.01 -13.01 -30.47
C GLN A 311 100.00 -13.10 -29.32
N ALA A 312 99.82 -12.04 -28.53
CA ALA A 312 98.82 -11.98 -27.47
C ALA A 312 97.39 -12.08 -28.02
N LEU A 313 97.09 -11.41 -29.14
CA LEU A 313 95.80 -11.53 -29.84
C LEU A 313 95.57 -12.96 -30.35
N VAL A 314 96.60 -13.57 -30.96
CA VAL A 314 96.56 -14.95 -31.46
C VAL A 314 96.32 -15.95 -30.32
N ASN A 315 97.03 -15.81 -29.21
CA ASN A 315 96.87 -16.66 -28.03
C ASN A 315 95.46 -16.53 -27.44
N LYS A 316 94.98 -15.29 -27.24
CA LYS A 316 93.63 -15.03 -26.72
C LYS A 316 92.55 -15.61 -27.62
N ARG A 317 92.70 -15.48 -28.96
CA ARG A 317 91.77 -16.11 -29.91
C ARG A 317 91.81 -17.62 -29.79
N ASN A 318 92.99 -18.23 -29.70
CA ASN A 318 93.12 -19.69 -29.58
C ASN A 318 92.47 -20.21 -28.29
N ASP A 319 92.64 -19.50 -27.17
CA ASP A 319 92.02 -19.83 -25.88
C ASP A 319 90.48 -19.75 -25.98
N LEU A 320 89.95 -18.66 -26.55
CA LEU A 320 88.50 -18.51 -26.74
C LEU A 320 87.94 -19.53 -27.75
N LYS A 321 88.71 -19.88 -28.77
CA LYS A 321 88.33 -20.93 -29.74
C LYS A 321 88.33 -22.32 -29.11
N ALA A 322 89.27 -22.61 -28.21
CA ALA A 322 89.29 -23.85 -27.44
C ALA A 322 88.08 -23.94 -26.49
N LYS A 323 87.74 -22.84 -25.80
CA LYS A 323 86.53 -22.75 -24.98
C LYS A 323 85.26 -22.91 -25.82
N LEU A 324 85.18 -22.24 -26.97
CA LEU A 324 84.04 -22.35 -27.88
C LEU A 324 83.87 -23.79 -28.41
N ALA A 325 84.96 -24.52 -28.66
CA ALA A 325 84.90 -25.91 -29.11
C ALA A 325 84.37 -26.89 -28.04
N THR A 326 84.31 -26.49 -26.76
CA THR A 326 83.68 -27.28 -25.70
C THR A 326 82.18 -27.06 -25.58
N LEU A 327 81.64 -26.07 -26.30
CA LEU A 327 80.22 -25.74 -26.32
C LEU A 327 79.62 -26.14 -27.67
N GLU A 328 78.40 -26.67 -27.63
CA GLU A 328 77.61 -26.96 -28.82
C GLU A 328 76.40 -26.03 -28.86
N TYR A 329 76.15 -25.44 -30.04
CA TYR A 329 74.95 -24.64 -30.25
C TYR A 329 73.75 -25.58 -30.38
N VAL A 330 72.72 -25.38 -29.56
CA VAL A 330 71.50 -26.19 -29.55
C VAL A 330 70.38 -25.43 -30.25
N ASP A 331 69.95 -25.90 -31.42
CA ASP A 331 68.78 -25.32 -32.11
C ASP A 331 67.48 -25.72 -31.39
N VAL A 332 66.76 -24.72 -30.91
CA VAL A 332 65.49 -24.88 -30.18
C VAL A 332 64.28 -24.29 -30.91
N SER A 333 64.42 -23.97 -32.19
CA SER A 333 63.36 -23.33 -32.99
C SER A 333 62.07 -24.17 -33.00
N LYS A 334 62.19 -25.50 -33.11
CA LYS A 334 61.05 -26.42 -33.09
C LYS A 334 60.34 -26.47 -31.74
N GLN A 335 61.09 -26.41 -30.64
CA GLN A 335 60.53 -26.41 -29.29
C GLN A 335 59.73 -25.12 -29.05
N PHE A 336 60.24 -23.98 -29.52
CA PHE A 336 59.49 -22.72 -29.47
C PHE A 336 58.21 -22.76 -30.31
N GLU A 337 58.24 -23.30 -31.52
CA GLU A 337 57.04 -23.52 -32.35
C GLU A 337 56.02 -24.42 -31.62
N GLN A 338 56.48 -25.51 -30.99
CA GLN A 338 55.62 -26.41 -30.23
C GLN A 338 55.00 -25.76 -28.99
N ILE A 339 55.78 -24.96 -28.24
CA ILE A 339 55.26 -24.18 -27.10
C ILE A 339 54.16 -23.25 -27.58
N GLN A 340 54.39 -22.51 -28.67
CA GLN A 340 53.41 -21.60 -29.25
C GLN A 340 52.12 -22.32 -29.68
N ASP A 341 52.23 -23.48 -30.33
CA ASP A 341 51.08 -24.31 -30.72
C ASP A 341 50.28 -24.81 -29.51
N LEU A 342 50.97 -25.25 -28.44
CA LEU A 342 50.33 -25.69 -27.21
C LEU A 342 49.64 -24.54 -26.48
N GLU A 343 50.25 -23.35 -26.45
CA GLU A 343 49.62 -22.15 -25.91
C GLU A 343 48.37 -21.75 -26.68
N GLN A 344 48.41 -21.82 -28.02
CA GLN A 344 47.23 -21.56 -28.86
C GLN A 344 46.08 -22.53 -28.58
N LYS A 345 46.38 -23.81 -28.33
CA LYS A 345 45.37 -24.80 -27.92
C LYS A 345 44.86 -24.58 -26.50
N ARG A 346 45.72 -24.09 -25.60
CA ARG A 346 45.37 -23.84 -24.19
C ARG A 346 44.47 -22.61 -24.01
N GLN A 347 44.67 -21.55 -24.79
CA GLN A 347 43.87 -20.31 -24.69
C GLN A 347 42.34 -20.52 -24.72
N PRO A 348 41.74 -21.25 -25.69
CA PRO A 348 40.29 -21.46 -25.70
C PRO A 348 39.79 -22.25 -24.49
N ILE A 349 40.57 -23.21 -23.98
CA ILE A 349 40.22 -23.97 -22.77
C ILE A 349 40.16 -23.03 -21.55
N GLN A 350 41.11 -22.11 -21.42
CA GLN A 350 41.08 -21.12 -20.33
C GLN A 350 39.87 -20.20 -20.41
N GLN A 351 39.49 -19.79 -21.63
CA GLN A 351 38.29 -18.99 -21.84
C GLN A 351 37.02 -19.75 -21.41
N GLU A 352 36.91 -21.04 -21.73
CA GLU A 352 35.79 -21.88 -21.27
C GLU A 352 35.78 -22.07 -19.74
N ILE A 353 36.94 -22.33 -19.12
CA ILE A 353 37.06 -22.38 -17.65
C ILE A 353 36.60 -21.06 -17.01
N GLN A 354 36.94 -19.92 -17.62
CA GLN A 354 36.49 -18.62 -17.13
C GLN A 354 34.97 -18.44 -17.28
N LYS A 355 34.35 -18.97 -18.33
CA LYS A 355 32.88 -18.99 -18.49
C LYS A 355 32.20 -19.78 -17.37
N HIS A 356 32.75 -20.92 -16.94
CA HIS A 356 32.23 -21.65 -15.77
C HIS A 356 32.22 -20.79 -14.50
N LYS A 357 33.29 -20.03 -14.26
CA LYS A 357 33.35 -19.12 -13.10
C LYS A 357 32.31 -18.01 -13.19
N GLN A 358 32.07 -17.46 -14.38
CA GLN A 358 31.03 -16.47 -14.62
C GLN A 358 29.63 -17.07 -14.42
N PHE A 359 29.41 -18.29 -14.91
CA PHE A 359 28.15 -19.02 -14.76
C PHE A 359 27.80 -19.29 -13.29
N GLU A 360 28.76 -19.72 -12.46
CA GLU A 360 28.54 -19.87 -11.01
C GLU A 360 28.20 -18.53 -10.35
N GLY A 361 28.83 -17.42 -10.78
CA GLY A 361 28.46 -16.08 -10.32
C GLY A 361 27.03 -15.69 -10.70
N MET A 362 26.59 -15.99 -11.93
CA MET A 362 25.21 -15.75 -12.38
C MET A 362 24.21 -16.60 -11.59
N LYS A 363 24.57 -17.83 -11.25
CA LYS A 363 23.72 -18.74 -10.47
C LYS A 363 23.42 -18.17 -9.07
N GLU A 364 24.42 -17.60 -8.40
CA GLU A 364 24.18 -16.93 -7.11
C GLU A 364 23.31 -15.68 -7.27
N GLN A 365 23.51 -14.87 -8.33
CA GLN A 365 22.65 -13.71 -8.61
C GLN A 365 21.19 -14.10 -8.86
N VAL A 366 20.95 -15.20 -9.58
CA VAL A 366 19.60 -15.74 -9.80
C VAL A 366 18.96 -16.16 -8.47
N LYS A 367 19.74 -16.79 -7.59
CA LYS A 367 19.27 -17.22 -6.26
C LYS A 367 18.89 -16.03 -5.39
N GLU A 368 19.75 -15.01 -5.30
CA GLU A 368 19.47 -13.77 -4.56
C GLU A 368 18.23 -13.04 -5.11
N ALA A 369 18.09 -12.97 -6.43
CA ALA A 369 16.93 -12.34 -7.08
C ALA A 369 15.63 -13.11 -6.77
N ALA A 370 15.66 -14.44 -6.82
CA ALA A 370 14.51 -15.28 -6.49
C ALA A 370 14.11 -15.18 -5.01
N GLU A 371 15.07 -15.06 -4.10
CA GLU A 371 14.82 -14.85 -2.67
C GLU A 371 14.17 -13.47 -2.44
N THR A 372 14.70 -12.43 -3.07
CA THR A 372 14.12 -11.07 -3.02
C THR A 372 12.68 -11.03 -3.59
N GLU A 373 12.43 -11.72 -4.71
CA GLU A 373 11.10 -11.85 -5.31
C GLU A 373 10.12 -12.50 -4.33
N LYS A 374 10.53 -13.59 -3.68
CA LYS A 374 9.72 -14.32 -2.70
C LYS A 374 9.41 -13.45 -1.48
N GLU A 375 10.39 -12.81 -0.87
CA GLU A 375 10.21 -11.94 0.31
C GLU A 375 9.27 -10.75 0.00
N THR A 376 9.41 -10.17 -1.20
CA THR A 376 8.56 -9.07 -1.66
C THR A 376 7.11 -9.55 -1.83
N LEU A 377 6.91 -10.75 -2.37
CA LEU A 377 5.59 -11.36 -2.53
C LEU A 377 4.93 -11.67 -1.18
N GLU A 378 5.69 -12.22 -0.22
CA GLU A 378 5.20 -12.49 1.14
C GLU A 378 4.74 -11.19 1.82
N SER A 379 5.55 -10.13 1.74
CA SER A 379 5.21 -8.80 2.28
C SER A 379 3.98 -8.18 1.60
N LEU A 380 3.84 -8.37 0.28
CA LEU A 380 2.68 -7.92 -0.48
C LEU A 380 1.41 -8.63 -0.02
N ASN A 381 1.47 -9.96 0.10
CA ASN A 381 0.36 -10.80 0.55
C ASN A 381 -0.06 -10.48 1.98
N GLU A 382 0.89 -10.17 2.87
CA GLU A 382 0.59 -9.71 4.23
C GLU A 382 -0.23 -8.41 4.21
N SER A 383 0.17 -7.42 3.41
CA SER A 383 -0.58 -6.17 3.29
C SER A 383 -1.97 -6.37 2.70
N ILE A 384 -2.11 -7.27 1.72
CA ILE A 384 -3.42 -7.64 1.15
C ILE A 384 -4.30 -8.29 2.23
N PHE A 385 -3.75 -9.27 2.97
CA PHE A 385 -4.46 -9.97 4.02
C PHE A 385 -4.95 -9.03 5.12
N ILE A 386 -4.13 -8.05 5.53
CA ILE A 386 -4.53 -7.05 6.53
C ILE A 386 -5.66 -6.16 5.99
N ILE A 387 -5.58 -5.69 4.74
CA ILE A 387 -6.66 -4.91 4.12
C ILE A 387 -7.97 -5.70 4.10
N ASP A 388 -7.93 -6.97 3.71
CA ASP A 388 -9.13 -7.81 3.65
C ASP A 388 -9.66 -8.16 5.04
N SER A 389 -8.77 -8.29 6.03
CA SER A 389 -9.16 -8.43 7.45
C SER A 389 -9.87 -7.18 7.96
N ILE A 390 -9.42 -5.97 7.60
CA ILE A 390 -10.08 -4.71 7.97
C ILE A 390 -11.46 -4.61 7.32
N LYS A 391 -11.61 -5.00 6.06
CA LYS A 391 -12.94 -5.06 5.42
C LYS A 391 -13.87 -6.03 6.13
N ALA A 392 -13.35 -7.22 6.48
CA ALA A 392 -14.11 -8.21 7.24
C ALA A 392 -14.50 -7.67 8.63
N PHE A 393 -13.62 -6.91 9.29
CA PHE A 393 -13.93 -6.22 10.53
C PHE A 393 -15.14 -5.29 10.38
N TYR A 394 -15.12 -4.37 9.41
CA TYR A 394 -16.23 -3.42 9.25
C TYR A 394 -17.54 -4.11 8.85
N ALA A 395 -17.47 -5.17 8.03
CA ALA A 395 -18.63 -5.99 7.72
C ALA A 395 -19.20 -6.66 8.99
N LYS A 396 -18.32 -7.23 9.83
CA LYS A 396 -18.74 -7.89 11.07
C LYS A 396 -19.23 -6.92 12.13
N GLU A 397 -18.65 -5.73 12.21
CA GLU A 397 -19.14 -4.64 13.05
C GLU A 397 -20.56 -4.23 12.65
N ALA A 398 -20.81 -4.05 11.36
CA ALA A 398 -22.15 -3.73 10.86
C ALA A 398 -23.16 -4.85 11.14
N GLU A 399 -22.77 -6.12 11.00
CA GLU A 399 -23.60 -7.29 11.33
C GLU A 399 -23.95 -7.32 12.83
N LEU A 400 -22.96 -7.18 13.71
CA LEU A 400 -23.20 -7.16 15.17
C LEU A 400 -24.03 -5.94 15.60
N GLN A 401 -23.86 -4.79 14.95
CA GLN A 401 -24.71 -3.63 15.20
C GLN A 401 -26.15 -3.91 14.74
N ALA A 402 -26.34 -4.56 13.59
CA ALA A 402 -27.66 -4.98 13.12
C ALA A 402 -28.35 -5.91 14.12
N GLU A 403 -27.63 -6.89 14.66
CA GLU A 403 -28.15 -7.81 15.68
C GLU A 403 -28.58 -7.07 16.95
N LYS A 404 -27.79 -6.09 17.42
CA LYS A 404 -28.15 -5.27 18.59
C LYS A 404 -29.43 -4.47 18.35
N VAL A 405 -29.57 -3.88 17.17
CA VAL A 405 -30.77 -3.12 16.81
C VAL A 405 -31.97 -4.07 16.67
N GLN A 406 -31.80 -5.21 15.99
CA GLN A 406 -32.83 -6.23 15.82
C GLN A 406 -33.34 -6.76 17.16
N ALA A 407 -32.48 -6.89 18.16
CA ALA A 407 -32.84 -7.32 19.50
C ALA A 407 -33.73 -6.33 20.28
N LEU A 408 -33.86 -5.08 19.82
CA LEU A 408 -34.79 -4.11 20.38
C LEU A 408 -36.25 -4.40 19.99
N PHE A 409 -36.45 -5.10 18.87
CA PHE A 409 -37.76 -5.38 18.31
C PHE A 409 -38.24 -6.78 18.69
N SER A 410 -39.53 -6.89 18.97
CA SER A 410 -40.21 -8.14 19.31
C SER A 410 -40.85 -8.80 18.09
N THR A 411 -41.51 -8.01 17.24
CA THR A 411 -42.19 -8.48 16.03
C THR A 411 -41.65 -7.87 14.75
N LEU A 412 -40.97 -6.73 14.85
CA LEU A 412 -40.33 -6.10 13.69
C LEU A 412 -38.97 -6.71 13.38
N SER A 413 -38.64 -6.76 12.10
CA SER A 413 -37.31 -7.06 11.62
C SER A 413 -36.74 -5.93 10.78
N ILE A 414 -35.42 -5.77 10.81
CA ILE A 414 -34.72 -4.75 10.05
C ILE A 414 -33.93 -5.40 8.92
N ASN A 415 -34.26 -5.02 7.70
CA ASN A 415 -33.43 -5.28 6.54
C ASN A 415 -32.43 -4.13 6.34
N LEU A 416 -31.15 -4.40 6.55
CA LEU A 416 -30.06 -3.43 6.31
C LEU A 416 -29.38 -3.57 4.95
N PHE A 417 -29.66 -4.64 4.21
CA PHE A 417 -28.99 -4.91 2.94
C PHE A 417 -29.86 -5.69 1.96
N ASP A 418 -29.98 -5.17 0.74
CA ASP A 418 -30.61 -5.89 -0.37
C ASP A 418 -29.56 -6.64 -1.19
N GLU A 419 -29.79 -7.93 -1.44
CA GLU A 419 -29.00 -8.69 -2.40
C GLU A 419 -29.51 -8.43 -3.82
N LEU A 420 -28.68 -7.83 -4.66
CA LEU A 420 -28.98 -7.58 -6.05
C LEU A 420 -28.85 -8.87 -6.87
N LYS A 421 -29.49 -8.93 -8.04
CA LYS A 421 -29.49 -10.11 -8.93
C LYS A 421 -28.09 -10.57 -9.38
N ASN A 422 -27.09 -9.71 -9.28
CA ASN A 422 -25.68 -9.98 -9.58
C ASN A 422 -24.89 -10.48 -8.36
N GLY A 423 -25.53 -10.69 -7.20
CA GLY A 423 -24.91 -11.05 -5.93
C GLY A 423 -24.25 -9.87 -5.19
N GLU A 424 -24.41 -8.64 -5.69
CA GLU A 424 -23.89 -7.44 -5.03
C GLU A 424 -24.82 -7.00 -3.91
N VAL A 425 -24.26 -6.69 -2.74
CA VAL A 425 -25.02 -6.30 -1.56
C VAL A 425 -25.15 -4.78 -1.52
N LYS A 426 -26.37 -4.27 -1.62
CA LYS A 426 -26.66 -2.83 -1.56
C LYS A 426 -27.11 -2.45 -0.15
N PRO A 427 -26.47 -1.47 0.51
CA PRO A 427 -26.99 -0.91 1.76
C PRO A 427 -28.43 -0.42 1.59
N THR A 428 -29.31 -0.92 2.44
CA THR A 428 -30.73 -0.57 2.48
C THR A 428 -31.13 -0.31 3.93
N PHE A 429 -32.34 0.19 4.14
CA PHE A 429 -32.94 0.22 5.47
C PHE A 429 -34.44 0.11 5.28
N GLU A 430 -34.98 -1.06 5.63
CA GLU A 430 -36.41 -1.31 5.59
C GLU A 430 -36.84 -2.03 6.87
N ILE A 431 -37.89 -1.51 7.50
CA ILE A 431 -38.58 -2.18 8.59
C ILE A 431 -39.61 -3.12 8.00
N GLU A 432 -39.59 -4.36 8.45
CA GLU A 432 -40.52 -5.40 8.07
C GLU A 432 -41.27 -5.92 9.30
N MET A 433 -42.48 -6.40 9.09
CA MET A 433 -43.24 -7.13 10.10
C MET A 433 -43.68 -8.45 9.47
N ASP A 434 -43.39 -9.57 10.12
CA ASP A 434 -43.66 -10.92 9.60
C ASP A 434 -43.13 -11.14 8.16
N GLY A 435 -41.95 -10.59 7.84
CA GLY A 435 -41.31 -10.68 6.52
C GLY A 435 -41.96 -9.83 5.41
N LYS A 436 -42.85 -8.90 5.76
CA LYS A 436 -43.43 -7.93 4.84
C LYS A 436 -42.89 -6.53 5.15
N GLY A 437 -42.23 -5.90 4.17
CA GLY A 437 -41.85 -4.49 4.27
C GLY A 437 -43.05 -3.57 4.54
N TYR A 438 -42.82 -2.51 5.32
CA TYR A 438 -43.88 -1.65 5.87
C TYR A 438 -44.92 -1.18 4.85
N LYS A 439 -44.49 -0.85 3.62
CA LYS A 439 -45.39 -0.38 2.54
C LYS A 439 -46.42 -1.41 2.07
N LYS A 440 -46.22 -2.69 2.40
CA LYS A 440 -47.10 -3.81 2.03
C LYS A 440 -48.02 -4.23 3.18
N LEU A 441 -47.88 -3.61 4.35
CA LEU A 441 -48.70 -3.91 5.52
C LEU A 441 -50.12 -3.36 5.34
N SER A 442 -51.10 -4.11 5.84
CA SER A 442 -52.48 -3.62 6.02
C SER A 442 -52.52 -2.51 7.08
N LEU A 443 -53.61 -1.74 7.13
CA LEU A 443 -53.77 -0.63 8.08
C LEU A 443 -53.50 -1.05 9.54
N SER A 444 -54.03 -2.21 9.95
CA SER A 444 -53.87 -2.72 11.31
C SER A 444 -52.45 -3.21 11.58
N GLU A 445 -51.80 -3.83 10.59
CA GLU A 445 -50.40 -4.24 10.65
C GLU A 445 -49.47 -3.01 10.74
N SER A 446 -49.70 -1.97 9.93
CA SER A 446 -48.93 -0.72 9.95
C SER A 446 -49.02 0.01 11.28
N ILE A 447 -50.22 0.09 11.88
CA ILE A 447 -50.39 0.72 13.20
C ILE A 447 -49.64 -0.07 14.28
N ARG A 448 -49.71 -1.40 14.26
CA ARG A 448 -48.96 -2.25 15.22
C ARG A 448 -47.45 -2.08 15.07
N ALA A 449 -46.97 -2.07 13.83
CA ALA A 449 -45.56 -1.82 13.54
C ALA A 449 -45.12 -0.44 14.05
N GLY A 450 -45.90 0.60 13.82
CA GLY A 450 -45.62 1.94 14.34
C GLY A 450 -45.66 2.03 15.86
N LEU A 451 -46.55 1.30 16.52
CA LEU A 451 -46.64 1.26 17.98
C LEU A 451 -45.41 0.59 18.60
N GLU A 452 -44.97 -0.55 18.07
CA GLU A 452 -43.74 -1.19 18.53
C GLU A 452 -42.52 -0.31 18.28
N LEU A 453 -42.43 0.28 17.07
CA LEU A 453 -41.31 1.13 16.71
C LEU A 453 -41.22 2.38 17.60
N ARG A 454 -42.35 3.05 17.90
CA ARG A 454 -42.32 4.18 18.82
C ARG A 454 -41.90 3.77 20.23
N ASP A 455 -42.32 2.59 20.70
CA ASP A 455 -41.98 2.11 22.05
C ASP A 455 -40.47 1.92 22.15
N VAL A 456 -39.87 1.31 21.14
CA VAL A 456 -38.41 1.18 21.02
C VAL A 456 -37.75 2.55 21.01
N LEU A 457 -38.21 3.50 20.18
CA LEU A 457 -37.63 4.85 20.13
C LEU A 457 -37.79 5.59 21.46
N SER A 458 -38.92 5.43 22.15
CA SER A 458 -39.22 6.03 23.45
C SER A 458 -38.28 5.50 24.54
N GLU A 459 -38.08 4.18 24.57
CA GLU A 459 -37.14 3.52 25.50
C GLU A 459 -35.68 3.93 25.22
N GLN A 460 -35.27 3.95 23.96
CA GLN A 460 -33.90 4.29 23.56
C GLN A 460 -33.56 5.78 23.78
N SER A 461 -34.52 6.68 23.56
CA SER A 461 -34.34 8.12 23.76
C SER A 461 -34.60 8.57 25.20
N GLU A 462 -35.16 7.70 26.04
CA GLU A 462 -35.68 8.02 27.38
C GLU A 462 -36.73 9.15 27.36
N VAL A 463 -37.45 9.31 26.24
CA VAL A 463 -38.51 10.32 26.05
C VAL A 463 -39.86 9.62 25.88
N VAL A 464 -40.76 9.84 26.83
CA VAL A 464 -42.13 9.33 26.78
C VAL A 464 -43.08 10.48 26.45
N THR A 465 -43.76 10.39 25.30
CA THR A 465 -44.80 11.34 24.89
C THR A 465 -46.17 10.66 24.82
N PRO A 466 -47.27 11.43 24.78
CA PRO A 466 -48.55 10.91 24.34
C PRO A 466 -48.41 10.31 22.94
N VAL A 467 -49.28 9.35 22.61
CA VAL A 467 -49.41 8.79 21.27
C VAL A 467 -50.86 8.91 20.81
N PHE A 468 -51.02 9.34 19.57
CA PHE A 468 -52.30 9.43 18.89
C PHE A 468 -52.43 8.31 17.86
N VAL A 469 -53.36 7.40 18.11
CA VAL A 469 -53.68 6.30 17.20
C VAL A 469 -54.95 6.67 16.44
N ASP A 470 -54.79 7.06 15.16
CA ASP A 470 -55.93 7.29 14.26
C ASP A 470 -56.39 6.01 13.57
N ASN A 471 -57.66 5.96 13.18
CA ASN A 471 -58.34 4.78 12.61
C ASN A 471 -58.23 3.52 13.49
N ALA A 472 -58.36 3.69 14.80
CA ALA A 472 -58.19 2.60 15.76
C ALA A 472 -59.29 1.53 15.67
N GLU A 473 -60.40 1.75 14.96
CA GLU A 473 -61.36 0.69 14.63
C GLU A 473 -60.75 -0.44 13.81
N SER A 474 -59.63 -0.18 13.12
CA SER A 474 -58.90 -1.18 12.33
C SER A 474 -58.11 -2.18 13.20
N ILE A 475 -57.86 -1.86 14.47
CA ILE A 475 -57.11 -2.71 15.41
C ILE A 475 -58.02 -3.22 16.52
N THR A 476 -58.06 -4.54 16.72
CA THR A 476 -58.90 -5.16 17.77
C THR A 476 -58.18 -5.32 19.09
N LYS A 477 -56.85 -5.47 19.05
CA LYS A 477 -55.96 -5.59 20.21
C LYS A 477 -54.55 -5.14 19.83
N PHE A 478 -53.93 -4.36 20.70
CA PHE A 478 -52.53 -3.94 20.64
C PHE A 478 -51.99 -3.82 22.08
N LYS A 479 -50.67 -3.84 22.23
CA LYS A 479 -50.00 -3.57 23.52
C LYS A 479 -50.17 -2.08 23.82
N GLU A 480 -50.61 -1.73 25.03
CA GLU A 480 -50.70 -0.33 25.43
C GLU A 480 -49.30 0.30 25.37
N PRO A 481 -49.14 1.39 24.60
CA PRO A 481 -47.88 2.09 24.46
C PRO A 481 -47.51 2.81 25.75
N ASN A 482 -46.22 3.09 25.96
CA ASN A 482 -45.81 3.89 27.12
C ASN A 482 -46.29 5.35 26.99
N GLY A 483 -46.78 5.93 28.10
CA GLY A 483 -47.33 7.29 28.14
C GLY A 483 -48.85 7.35 27.93
N GLN A 484 -49.37 8.55 27.64
CA GLN A 484 -50.81 8.73 27.40
C GLN A 484 -51.23 8.17 26.04
N LEU A 485 -52.39 7.52 26.01
CA LEU A 485 -52.96 6.93 24.81
C LEU A 485 -54.17 7.74 24.34
N ILE A 486 -54.08 8.33 23.15
CA ILE A 486 -55.18 9.05 22.50
C ILE A 486 -55.63 8.23 21.30
N ILE A 487 -56.90 7.85 21.27
CA ILE A 487 -57.45 6.94 20.26
C ILE A 487 -58.56 7.65 19.50
N SER A 488 -58.45 7.70 18.18
CA SER A 488 -59.53 8.15 17.30
C SER A 488 -60.21 6.94 16.65
N ARG A 489 -61.53 6.83 16.79
CA ARG A 489 -62.33 5.71 16.27
C ARG A 489 -63.56 6.18 15.52
N VAL A 490 -63.82 5.57 14.35
CA VAL A 490 -65.06 5.80 13.60
C VAL A 490 -66.24 5.10 14.27
N VAL A 491 -67.31 5.85 14.52
CA VAL A 491 -68.61 5.31 14.95
C VAL A 491 -69.69 5.91 14.07
N ALA A 492 -70.31 5.06 13.24
CA ALA A 492 -71.25 5.49 12.22
C ALA A 492 -72.45 6.23 12.82
N GLY A 493 -72.80 7.39 12.26
CA GLY A 493 -73.91 8.23 12.71
C GLY A 493 -73.68 8.98 14.03
N GLN A 494 -72.51 8.85 14.65
CA GLN A 494 -72.20 9.54 15.90
C GLN A 494 -71.60 10.93 15.62
N GLU A 495 -72.06 11.95 16.35
CA GLU A 495 -71.33 13.22 16.39
C GLU A 495 -70.00 13.07 17.15
N LEU A 496 -69.11 14.05 17.01
CA LEU A 496 -67.84 14.03 17.73
C LEU A 496 -68.07 13.94 19.25
N ASN A 497 -67.47 12.94 19.88
CA ASN A 497 -67.49 12.72 21.32
C ASN A 497 -66.07 12.47 21.81
N ILE A 498 -65.75 13.01 22.98
CA ILE A 498 -64.42 12.96 23.58
C ILE A 498 -64.56 12.52 25.03
N GLU A 499 -63.97 11.37 25.35
CA GLU A 499 -63.98 10.77 26.68
C GLU A 499 -62.55 10.57 27.15
N GLY A 500 -62.13 11.28 28.19
CA GLY A 500 -60.86 11.05 28.88
C GLY A 500 -61.12 10.36 30.20
N ASP A 501 -60.35 9.33 30.52
CA ASP A 501 -60.38 8.72 31.84
C ASP A 501 -59.81 9.71 32.88
N LYS A 502 -60.40 9.73 34.08
CA LYS A 502 -60.07 10.69 35.15
C LYS A 502 -58.77 10.40 35.86
#